data_AF-A0A218U8P6-F1
#
_entry.id   AF-A0A218U8P6-F1
#
_cell.length_a   1.000
_cell.length_b   1.000
_cell.length_c   1.000
_cell.angle_alpha   90.00
_cell.angle_beta   90.00
_cell.angle_gamma   90.00
#
_symmetry.space_group_name_H-M   'P 1'
#
loop_
_entity.id
_entity.type
_entity.pdbx_description
1 polymer ?
#
loop_
_entity_poly.entity_id
_entity_poly.type
_entity_poly.pdbx_seq_one_letter_code
_entity_poly.pdbx_strand_id
1 'polypeptide(L)'
;MGGKEQNSPIYISRTEEGLGFNIMGGKEQNSPIYISRVIPGGVADRHGGLKRGDQLLSVNGVSVEGEQHERAVELLKAAQGSVKLVVRYTPRVLEEMEARFEKLRTARRRQHNSYS
;
A
#
# COMPACT_ATOMS: atom_id res chain seq x y z
N MET A 1 -1.92 -25.09 10.31
CA MET A 1 -2.17 -23.82 9.60
C MET A 1 -0.90 -22.99 9.68
N GLY A 2 -0.07 -23.04 8.64
CA GLY A 2 1.25 -22.40 8.65
C GLY A 2 1.12 -20.88 8.62
N GLY A 3 1.56 -20.22 9.69
CA GLY A 3 1.75 -18.77 9.67
C GLY A 3 2.78 -18.44 8.61
N LYS A 4 2.47 -17.51 7.71
CA LYS A 4 3.46 -17.00 6.74
C LYS A 4 4.70 -16.58 7.52
N GLU A 5 5.87 -17.07 7.10
CA GLU A 5 7.15 -16.54 7.60
C GLU A 5 7.14 -15.02 7.44
N GLN A 6 7.45 -14.32 8.52
CA GLN A 6 7.49 -12.87 8.50
C GLN A 6 8.55 -12.43 7.48
N ASN A 7 8.15 -11.60 6.51
CA ASN A 7 9.00 -10.97 5.49
C ASN A 7 9.44 -11.86 4.30
N SER A 8 8.81 -13.01 4.06
CA SER A 8 9.07 -13.74 2.80
C SER A 8 8.63 -12.89 1.59
N PRO A 9 9.47 -12.79 0.54
CA PRO A 9 9.11 -12.03 -0.65
C PRO A 9 7.96 -12.70 -1.40
N ILE A 10 7.04 -11.89 -1.93
CA ILE A 10 6.01 -12.32 -2.87
C ILE A 10 6.33 -11.77 -4.26
N TYR A 11 5.94 -12.50 -5.30
CA TYR A 11 6.22 -12.13 -6.69
C TYR A 11 4.89 -11.94 -7.43
N ILE A 12 4.58 -10.70 -7.79
CA ILE A 12 3.35 -10.38 -8.52
C ILE A 12 3.70 -10.15 -9.99
N SER A 13 3.13 -10.94 -10.90
CA SER A 13 3.32 -10.71 -12.33
C SER A 13 2.75 -9.37 -12.75
N ARG A 14 3.45 -8.62 -13.59
CA ARG A 14 2.91 -7.42 -14.24
C ARG A 14 2.15 -7.84 -15.49
N THR A 15 0.93 -7.33 -15.62
CA THR A 15 0.07 -7.54 -16.79
C THR A 15 -0.38 -6.19 -17.36
N GLU A 16 -1.12 -6.21 -18.46
CA GLU A 16 -1.75 -5.02 -19.03
C GLU A 16 -2.80 -4.40 -18.08
N GLU A 17 -3.42 -5.20 -17.20
CA GLU A 17 -4.31 -4.73 -16.12
C GLU A 17 -3.55 -4.04 -14.96
N GLY A 18 -2.22 -4.02 -15.02
CA GLY A 18 -1.35 -3.58 -13.93
C GLY A 18 -1.11 -4.67 -12.89
N LEU A 19 -1.02 -4.27 -11.61
CA LEU A 19 -0.69 -5.16 -10.49
C LEU A 19 -1.89 -5.55 -9.62
N GLY A 20 -3.05 -4.89 -9.79
CA GLY A 20 -4.28 -5.27 -9.10
C GLY A 20 -4.39 -4.85 -7.63
N PHE A 21 -3.69 -3.80 -7.18
CA PHE A 21 -3.81 -3.26 -5.81
C PHE A 21 -3.57 -1.75 -5.77
N ASN A 22 -4.03 -1.11 -4.69
CA ASN A 22 -3.80 0.30 -4.40
C ASN A 22 -2.87 0.44 -3.19
N ILE A 23 -2.06 1.50 -3.20
CA ILE A 23 -1.26 1.90 -2.04
C ILE A 23 -1.75 3.23 -1.45
N MET A 24 -1.42 3.47 -0.19
CA MET A 24 -1.65 4.75 0.50
C MET A 24 -0.52 5.04 1.51
N GLY A 25 -0.56 6.23 2.12
CA GLY A 25 0.49 6.71 3.00
C GLY A 25 1.71 7.20 2.22
N GLY A 26 2.83 7.37 2.93
CA GLY A 26 4.02 8.06 2.43
C GLY A 26 4.56 9.03 3.47
N LYS A 27 5.87 9.30 3.40
CA LYS A 27 6.58 10.21 4.32
C LYS A 27 5.92 11.59 4.43
N GLU A 28 5.39 12.12 3.33
CA GLU A 28 4.73 13.41 3.27
C GLU A 28 3.42 13.46 4.10
N GLN A 29 2.87 12.29 4.43
CA GLN A 29 1.71 12.13 5.33
C GLN A 29 2.12 11.65 6.73
N ASN A 30 3.42 11.66 7.04
CA ASN A 30 4.01 11.09 8.26
C ASN A 30 3.47 9.69 8.55
N SER A 31 3.56 8.81 7.55
CA SER A 31 2.87 7.52 7.49
C SER A 31 3.65 6.51 6.64
N PRO A 32 3.73 5.22 7.02
CA PRO A 32 4.30 4.18 6.15
C PRO A 32 3.44 3.94 4.90
N ILE A 33 3.99 3.21 3.94
CA ILE A 33 3.29 2.84 2.71
C ILE A 33 2.55 1.51 2.93
N TYR A 34 1.25 1.50 2.64
CA TYR A 34 0.37 0.36 2.87
C TYR A 34 -0.41 -0.03 1.63
N ILE A 35 -0.73 -1.32 1.51
CA ILE A 35 -1.77 -1.80 0.61
C ILE A 35 -3.13 -1.46 1.20
N SER A 36 -3.79 -0.46 0.60
CA SER A 36 -5.11 0.01 1.05
C SER A 36 -6.24 -0.85 0.50
N ARG A 37 -6.03 -1.42 -0.70
CA ARG A 37 -7.01 -2.26 -1.39
C ARG A 37 -6.31 -3.28 -2.28
N VAL A 38 -6.82 -4.51 -2.27
CA VAL A 38 -6.58 -5.50 -3.33
C VAL A 38 -7.82 -5.53 -4.21
N ILE A 39 -7.65 -5.47 -5.53
CA ILE A 39 -8.75 -5.39 -6.49
C ILE A 39 -9.34 -6.79 -6.67
N PRO A 40 -10.63 -7.03 -6.32
CA PRO A 40 -11.25 -8.34 -6.47
C PRO A 40 -11.15 -8.84 -7.92
N GLY A 41 -10.74 -10.08 -8.08
CA GLY A 41 -10.51 -10.71 -9.38
C GLY A 41 -9.29 -10.17 -10.13
N GLY A 42 -8.56 -9.17 -9.62
CA GLY A 42 -7.35 -8.62 -10.23
C GLY A 42 -6.10 -9.46 -9.97
N VAL A 43 -4.97 -9.06 -10.56
CA VAL A 43 -3.71 -9.85 -10.52
C VAL A 43 -3.25 -10.20 -9.10
N ALA A 44 -3.17 -9.23 -8.20
CA ALA A 44 -2.76 -9.49 -6.81
C ALA A 44 -3.75 -10.36 -6.03
N ASP A 45 -5.05 -10.24 -6.31
CA ASP A 45 -6.10 -11.07 -5.70
C ASP A 45 -5.97 -12.52 -6.14
N ARG A 46 -5.88 -12.75 -7.47
CA ARG A 46 -5.68 -14.08 -8.06
C ARG A 46 -4.39 -14.75 -7.58
N HIS A 47 -3.35 -13.98 -7.29
CA HIS A 47 -2.12 -14.49 -6.68
C HIS A 47 -2.29 -14.90 -5.21
N GLY A 48 -3.19 -14.26 -4.44
CA GLY A 48 -3.49 -14.60 -3.04
C GLY A 48 -2.38 -14.27 -2.01
N GLY A 49 -1.22 -13.82 -2.48
CA GLY A 49 -0.07 -13.49 -1.64
C GLY A 49 -0.16 -12.14 -0.92
N LEU A 50 -0.94 -11.19 -1.46
CA LEU A 50 -1.05 -9.81 -0.98
C LEU A 50 -2.45 -9.55 -0.43
N LYS A 51 -2.56 -8.77 0.64
CA LYS A 51 -3.84 -8.39 1.25
C LYS A 51 -3.85 -6.94 1.73
N ARG A 52 -5.06 -6.40 1.85
CA ARG A 52 -5.26 -5.14 2.55
C ARG A 52 -4.70 -5.23 3.97
N GLY A 53 -3.99 -4.19 4.42
CA GLY A 53 -3.33 -4.17 5.73
C GLY A 53 -1.87 -4.61 5.70
N ASP A 54 -1.37 -5.04 4.54
CA ASP A 54 0.07 -5.24 4.35
C ASP A 54 0.78 -3.88 4.26
N GLN A 55 1.78 -3.66 5.12
CA GLN A 55 2.78 -2.61 4.94
C GLN A 55 3.76 -3.04 3.86
N LEU A 56 4.02 -2.16 2.89
CA LEU A 56 5.05 -2.37 1.88
C LEU A 56 6.42 -1.98 2.44
N LEU A 57 7.34 -2.94 2.51
CA LEU A 57 8.70 -2.75 3.02
C LEU A 57 9.70 -2.51 1.90
N SER A 58 9.62 -3.27 0.81
CA SER A 58 10.48 -3.08 -0.36
C SER A 58 9.81 -3.50 -1.68
N VAL A 59 10.31 -2.90 -2.77
CA VAL A 59 9.95 -3.21 -4.16
C VAL A 59 11.23 -3.56 -4.92
N ASN A 60 11.32 -4.76 -5.49
CA ASN A 60 12.48 -5.27 -6.20
C ASN A 60 13.80 -5.12 -5.42
N GLY A 61 13.75 -5.29 -4.10
CA GLY A 61 14.90 -5.19 -3.21
C GLY A 61 15.26 -3.75 -2.78
N VAL A 62 14.58 -2.73 -3.31
CA VAL A 62 14.74 -1.35 -2.86
C VAL A 62 13.76 -1.08 -1.72
N SER A 63 14.28 -0.70 -0.56
CA SER A 63 13.43 -0.33 0.59
C SER A 63 12.57 0.90 0.25
N VAL A 64 11.33 0.88 0.71
CA VAL A 64 10.40 2.02 0.64
C VAL A 64 9.97 2.49 2.02
N GLU A 65 10.60 1.98 3.08
CA GLU A 65 10.33 2.42 4.44
C GLU A 65 10.80 3.86 4.64
N GLY A 66 9.89 4.73 5.07
CA GLY A 66 10.19 6.15 5.25
C GLY A 66 10.31 6.95 3.94
N GLU A 67 9.95 6.35 2.79
CA GLU A 67 9.93 7.03 1.50
C GLU A 67 8.61 7.78 1.24
N GLN A 68 8.65 8.69 0.27
CA GLN A 68 7.45 9.37 -0.22
C GLN A 68 6.56 8.41 -1.01
N HIS A 69 5.26 8.68 -1.04
CA HIS A 69 4.30 7.89 -1.81
C HIS A 69 4.73 7.70 -3.28
N GLU A 70 5.12 8.81 -3.90
CA GLU A 70 5.52 8.85 -5.32
C GLU A 70 6.70 7.91 -5.60
N ARG A 71 7.66 7.82 -4.69
CA ARG A 71 8.82 6.93 -4.86
C ARG A 71 8.43 5.46 -4.95
N ALA A 72 7.48 5.01 -4.13
CA ALA A 72 6.96 3.65 -4.24
C ALA A 72 6.18 3.44 -5.55
N VAL A 73 5.39 4.44 -5.98
CA VAL A 73 4.68 4.38 -7.26
C VAL A 73 5.64 4.24 -8.44
N GLU A 74 6.72 5.02 -8.46
CA GLU A 74 7.78 4.93 -9.47
C GLU A 74 8.37 3.53 -9.54
N LEU A 75 8.80 2.98 -8.41
CA LEU A 75 9.39 1.63 -8.34
C LEU A 75 8.42 0.55 -8.83
N LEU A 76 7.15 0.64 -8.42
CA LEU A 76 6.10 -0.29 -8.86
C LEU A 76 5.84 -0.18 -10.37
N LYS A 77 5.82 1.03 -10.92
CA LYS A 77 5.61 1.28 -12.36
C LYS A 77 6.79 0.85 -13.21
N ALA A 78 8.02 1.05 -12.73
CA ALA A 78 9.25 0.71 -13.44
C ALA A 78 9.50 -0.80 -13.53
N ALA A 79 8.89 -1.59 -12.63
CA ALA A 79 9.07 -3.03 -12.62
C ALA A 79 8.51 -3.71 -13.88
N GLN A 80 9.31 -4.61 -14.48
CA GLN A 80 8.96 -5.36 -15.69
C GLN A 80 8.83 -6.85 -15.38
N GLY A 81 7.92 -7.55 -16.06
CA GLY A 81 7.70 -8.99 -15.92
C GLY A 81 7.06 -9.38 -14.58
N SER A 82 7.81 -9.36 -13.49
CA SER A 82 7.31 -9.60 -12.14
C SER A 82 7.88 -8.59 -11.13
N VAL A 83 7.10 -8.32 -10.09
CA VAL A 83 7.47 -7.41 -9.01
C VAL A 83 7.68 -8.21 -7.75
N LYS A 84 8.91 -8.16 -7.21
CA LYS A 84 9.23 -8.72 -5.89
C LYS A 84 8.83 -7.73 -4.83
N LEU A 85 7.88 -8.07 -3.98
CA LEU A 85 7.45 -7.26 -2.85
C LEU A 85 7.83 -7.95 -1.55
N VAL A 86 8.35 -7.19 -0.59
CA VAL A 86 8.43 -7.63 0.81
C VAL A 86 7.41 -6.85 1.59
N VAL A 87 6.55 -7.57 2.31
CA VAL A 87 5.44 -6.98 3.05
C VAL A 87 5.36 -7.52 4.47
N ARG A 88 4.77 -6.73 5.35
CA ARG A 88 4.46 -7.12 6.74
C ARG A 88 2.99 -6.85 7.01
N TYR A 89 2.26 -7.86 7.49
CA TYR A 89 0.84 -7.73 7.77
C TYR A 89 0.60 -7.01 9.09
N THR A 90 0.12 -5.76 9.03
CA THR A 90 -0.17 -4.88 10.18
C THR A 90 -1.51 -4.17 9.99
N PRO A 91 -2.65 -4.90 9.90
CA PRO A 91 -3.95 -4.33 9.54
C PRO A 91 -4.45 -3.28 10.53
N ARG A 92 -4.19 -3.45 11.83
CA ARG A 92 -4.60 -2.50 12.87
C ARG A 92 -3.96 -1.13 12.67
N VAL A 93 -2.70 -1.09 12.25
CA VAL A 93 -1.99 0.17 11.97
C VAL A 93 -2.63 0.87 10.76
N LEU A 94 -3.03 0.11 9.74
CA LEU A 94 -3.76 0.68 8.59
C LEU A 94 -5.11 1.28 9.02
N GLU A 95 -5.88 0.58 9.86
CA GLU A 95 -7.17 1.06 10.38
C GLU A 95 -7.00 2.37 11.18
N GLU A 96 -5.99 2.43 12.06
CA GLU A 96 -5.65 3.64 12.82
C GLU A 96 -5.26 4.81 11.91
N MET A 97 -4.47 4.54 10.86
CA MET A 97 -4.06 5.53 9.86
C MET A 97 -5.26 6.08 9.07
N GLU A 98 -6.15 5.21 8.61
CA GLU A 98 -7.37 5.62 7.89
C GLU A 98 -8.29 6.46 8.78
N ALA A 99 -8.47 6.08 10.04
CA ALA A 99 -9.22 6.87 11.01
C ALA A 99 -8.58 8.25 11.24
N ARG A 100 -7.24 8.34 11.29
CA ARG A 100 -6.52 9.62 11.38
C ARG A 100 -6.74 10.48 10.13
N PHE A 101 -6.63 9.91 8.94
CA PHE A 101 -6.84 10.65 7.69
C PHE A 101 -8.28 11.13 7.56
N GLU A 102 -9.27 10.34 7.96
CA GLU A 102 -10.67 10.76 7.94
C GLU A 102 -10.95 11.91 8.91
N LYS A 103 -10.39 11.87 10.12
CA LYS A 103 -10.46 13.00 11.07
C LYS A 103 -9.87 14.29 10.50
N LEU A 104 -8.73 14.21 9.80
CA LEU A 104 -8.11 15.38 9.16
C LEU A 104 -8.95 15.92 7.99
N ARG A 105 -9.50 15.03 7.16
CA ARG A 105 -10.37 15.41 6.02
C ARG A 105 -11.65 16.08 6.49
N THR A 106 -12.30 15.53 7.51
CA THR A 106 -13.53 16.10 8.10
C THR A 106 -13.27 17.44 8.79
N ALA A 107 -12.15 17.60 9.49
CA ALA A 107 -11.76 18.88 10.09
C ALA A 107 -11.56 19.98 9.03
N ARG A 108 -10.83 19.67 7.94
CA ARG A 108 -10.60 20.61 6.84
C ARG A 108 -11.89 21.02 6.12
N ARG A 109 -12.83 20.08 5.95
CA ARG A 109 -14.13 20.35 5.32
C ARG A 109 -15.00 21.31 6.15
N ARG A 110 -14.93 21.23 7.48
CA ARG A 110 -15.68 22.14 8.38
C ARG A 110 -15.14 23.57 8.37
N GLN A 111 -13.83 23.77 8.19
CA GLN A 111 -13.25 25.12 8.10
C GLN A 111 -13.55 25.84 6.77
N HIS A 112 -13.87 25.12 5.70
CA HIS A 112 -14.20 25.74 4.42
C HIS A 112 -15.67 26.18 4.31
N ASN A 113 -16.56 25.63 5.14
CA ASN A 113 -18.00 25.94 5.12
C ASN A 113 -18.41 27.12 6.04
N SER A 114 -17.45 27.88 6.60
CA SER A 114 -17.71 29.04 7.46
C SER A 114 -17.53 30.40 6.77
N TYR A 115 -17.36 30.43 5.44
CA TYR A 115 -17.21 31.65 4.65
C TYR A 115 -18.06 31.61 3.35
N SER A 116 -19.33 31.21 3.47
CA SER A 116 -20.37 31.40 2.46
C SER A 116 -21.68 31.67 3.16
#